data_AF-A0A957PNJ1-F1
#
_entry.id   AF-A0A957PNJ1-F1
#
_cell.length_a   1.000
_cell.length_b   1.000
_cell.length_c   1.000
_cell.angle_alpha   90.00
_cell.angle_beta   90.00
_cell.angle_gamma   90.00
#
_symmetry.space_group_name_H-M   'P 1'
#
loop_
_entity.id
_entity.type
_entity.pdbx_description
1 polymer ?
#
loop_
_entity_poly.entity_id
_entity_poly.type
_entity_poly.pdbx_seq_one_letter_code
_entity_poly.pdbx_strand_id
1 'polypeptide(L)' 'YVDGWHVENANGEILGTRILLHPHETEMPFTRSLSGVTIPADITTVYIRTHDLVSGYSSQLLELPISEAATTEQYEIVR' A
#
# COMPACT_ATOMS: atom_id res chain seq x y z
N TYR A 1 0.58 -1.80 15.86
CA TYR A 1 0.29 -0.41 15.42
C TYR A 1 0.72 -0.28 13.98
N VAL A 2 -0.21 -0.07 13.04
CA VAL A 2 0.19 0.14 11.64
C VAL A 2 0.92 1.48 11.53
N ASP A 3 2.15 1.43 11.04
CA ASP A 3 3.04 2.57 10.88
C ASP A 3 3.52 2.73 9.43
N GLY A 4 3.04 1.89 8.50
CA GLY A 4 3.31 2.10 7.09
C GLY A 4 2.94 0.97 6.16
N TRP A 5 3.25 1.17 4.88
CA TRP A 5 3.20 0.13 3.86
C TRP A 5 4.19 0.41 2.71
N HIS A 6 4.50 -0.64 1.98
CA HIS A 6 5.19 -0.58 0.69
C HIS A 6 4.23 -0.84 -0.46
N VAL A 7 4.50 -0.19 -1.59
CA VAL A 7 4.04 -0.60 -2.91
C VAL A 7 5.20 -1.34 -3.56
N GLU A 8 5.01 -2.61 -3.87
CA GLU A 8 6.03 -3.50 -4.43
C GLU A 8 5.63 -4.00 -5.82
N ASN A 9 6.61 -4.35 -6.66
CA ASN A 9 6.38 -5.15 -7.85
C ASN A 9 6.40 -6.66 -7.52
N ALA A 10 6.14 -7.51 -8.52
CA ALA A 10 6.13 -8.97 -8.36
C ALA A 10 7.47 -9.58 -7.89
N ASN A 11 8.58 -8.85 -8.07
CA ASN A 11 9.91 -9.28 -7.62
C ASN A 11 10.23 -8.81 -6.19
N GLY A 12 9.32 -8.07 -5.55
CA GLY A 12 9.52 -7.47 -4.22
C GLY A 12 10.34 -6.17 -4.24
N GLU A 13 10.55 -5.56 -5.41
CA GLU A 13 11.17 -4.24 -5.50
C GLU A 13 10.18 -3.17 -5.02
N ILE A 14 10.65 -2.26 -4.17
CA ILE A 14 9.82 -1.20 -3.60
C ILE A 14 9.71 -0.06 -4.61
N LEU A 15 8.50 0.18 -5.10
CA LEU A 15 8.14 1.30 -5.97
C LEU A 15 7.77 2.57 -5.19
N GLY A 16 7.36 2.39 -3.92
CA GLY A 16 7.05 3.50 -3.02
C GLY A 16 6.82 3.03 -1.59
N THR A 17 7.07 3.93 -0.65
CA THR A 17 6.89 3.68 0.78
C THR A 17 6.05 4.79 1.39
N ARG A 18 5.06 4.42 2.20
CA ARG A 18 4.37 5.35 3.07
C ARG A 18 4.66 5.01 4.52
N ILE A 19 5.16 6.00 5.26
CA ILE A 19 5.36 5.94 6.71
C ILE A 19 4.26 6.77 7.37
N LEU A 20 3.71 6.25 8.47
CA LEU A 20 2.71 6.88 9.32
C LEU A 20 3.36 7.19 10.68
N LEU A 21 3.46 8.48 11.00
CA LEU A 21 4.29 8.96 12.11
C LEU A 21 3.53 9.15 13.43
N HIS A 22 2.26 8.75 13.53
CA HIS A 22 1.49 8.80 14.78
C HIS A 22 0.58 7.57 14.94
N PRO A 23 0.24 7.17 16.17
CA PRO A 23 -0.69 6.07 16.41
C PRO A 23 -2.08 6.40 15.84
N HIS A 24 -2.71 5.41 15.20
CA HIS A 24 -4.05 5.51 14.60
C HIS A 24 -5.12 4.68 15.35
N GLU A 25 -4.86 4.33 16.61
CA GLU A 25 -5.69 3.40 17.40
C GLU A 25 -7.13 3.87 17.60
N THR A 26 -7.31 5.17 17.81
CA THR A 26 -8.60 5.81 18.07
C THR A 26 -9.27 6.31 16.79
N GLU A 27 -8.59 6.22 15.65
CA GLU A 27 -9.06 6.71 14.36
C GLU A 27 -9.49 5.50 13.54
N MET A 28 -10.65 4.94 13.86
CA MET A 28 -11.18 3.78 13.15
C MET A 28 -12.62 4.05 12.68
N PRO A 29 -12.92 3.87 11.38
CA PRO A 29 -12.00 3.52 10.29
C PRO A 29 -11.06 4.67 9.93
N PHE A 30 -9.85 4.35 9.44
CA PHE A 30 -8.96 5.34 8.82
C PHE A 30 -8.58 4.95 7.40
N THR A 31 -8.42 5.98 6.57
CA THR A 31 -7.89 5.88 5.21
C THR A 31 -6.66 6.75 5.10
N ARG A 32 -5.62 6.25 4.42
CA ARG A 32 -4.42 7.01 4.05
C ARG A 32 -4.06 6.69 2.60
N SER A 33 -3.53 7.68 1.89
CA SER A 33 -3.13 7.55 0.49
C SER A 33 -1.62 7.72 0.32
N LEU A 34 -1.08 7.18 -0.76
CA LEU A 34 0.28 7.46 -1.24
C LEU A 34 0.16 7.88 -2.71
N SER A 35 0.69 9.06 -3.04
CA SER A 35 0.68 9.61 -4.39
C SER A 35 2.12 9.75 -4.93
N GLY A 36 2.25 9.95 -6.24
CA GLY A 36 3.56 10.12 -6.89
C GLY A 36 4.37 8.83 -7.02
N VAL A 37 3.75 7.66 -6.86
CA VAL A 37 4.40 6.37 -7.13
C VAL A 37 4.59 6.24 -8.64
N THR A 38 5.84 6.22 -9.07
CA THR A 38 6.17 6.00 -10.49
C THR A 38 6.15 4.51 -10.77
N ILE A 39 5.24 4.08 -11.63
CA ILE A 39 5.09 2.67 -11.99
C ILE A 39 5.49 2.49 -13.45
N PRO A 40 6.52 1.68 -13.75
CA PRO A 40 6.88 1.30 -15.12
C PRO A 40 5.68 0.80 -15.93
N ALA A 41 5.63 1.13 -17.22
CA ALA A 41 4.47 0.87 -18.08
C ALA A 41 4.19 -0.63 -18.31
N ASP A 42 5.19 -1.48 -18.11
CA ASP A 42 5.11 -2.94 -18.18
C ASP A 42 4.53 -3.58 -16.90
N ILE A 43 4.40 -2.81 -15.81
CA ILE A 43 3.82 -3.28 -14.56
C ILE A 43 2.31 -2.99 -14.56
N THR A 44 1.50 -4.05 -14.58
CA THR A 44 0.03 -3.97 -14.52
C THR A 44 -0.54 -4.30 -13.15
N THR A 45 0.29 -4.83 -12.25
CA THR A 45 -0.10 -5.27 -10.90
C THR A 45 0.97 -4.85 -9.91
N VAL A 46 0.54 -4.31 -8.77
CA VAL A 46 1.41 -4.03 -7.64
C VAL A 46 0.93 -4.78 -6.41
N TYR A 47 1.80 -4.88 -5.42
CA TYR A 47 1.53 -5.57 -4.17
C TYR A 47 1.68 -4.58 -3.01
N ILE A 48 0.69 -4.53 -2.13
CA ILE A 48 0.78 -3.75 -0.90
C ILE A 48 1.24 -4.65 0.22
N ARG A 49 2.38 -4.30 0.83
CA ARG A 49 2.92 -4.94 2.03
C ARG A 49 2.77 -3.99 3.21
N THR A 50 1.92 -4.33 4.16
CA THR A 50 1.73 -3.53 5.37
C THR A 50 2.86 -3.77 6.37
N HIS A 51 3.14 -2.76 7.19
CA HIS A 51 4.07 -2.83 8.31
C HIS A 51 3.36 -2.39 9.59
N ASP A 52 3.70 -3.06 10.69
CA ASP A 52 3.29 -2.65 12.02
C ASP A 52 4.46 -2.74 13.00
N LEU A 53 4.46 -1.87 14.03
CA LEU A 53 5.55 -1.77 15.01
C LEU A 53 5.81 -3.04 15.85
N VAL A 54 4.86 -3.99 15.89
CA VAL A 54 4.93 -5.20 16.71
C VAL A 54 5.40 -6.39 15.88
N SER A 55 4.80 -6.59 14.69
CA SER A 55 5.05 -7.76 13.84
C SER A 55 6.01 -7.49 12.70
N GLY A 56 6.35 -6.22 12.44
CA GLY A 56 7.11 -5.81 11.27
C GLY A 56 6.28 -5.90 9.99
N TYR A 57 6.92 -6.29 8.89
CA TYR A 57 6.24 -6.44 7.61
C TYR A 57 5.38 -7.70 7.55
N SER A 58 4.15 -7.55 7.06
CA SER A 58 3.26 -8.68 6.79
C SER A 58 3.84 -9.63 5.75
N SER A 59 3.64 -10.93 5.94
CA SER A 59 3.87 -11.95 4.92
C SER A 59 2.73 -12.02 3.90
N GLN A 60 1.57 -11.47 4.23
CA GLN A 60 0.43 -11.38 3.33
C GLN A 60 0.53 -10.11 2.50
N LEU A 61 0.43 -10.28 1.18
CA LEU A 61 0.38 -9.19 0.22
C LEU A 61 -1.05 -8.98 -0.25
N LEU A 62 -1.46 -7.71 -0.36
CA LEU A 62 -2.66 -7.35 -1.09
C LEU A 62 -2.27 -7.08 -2.55
N GLU A 63 -2.77 -7.91 -3.45
CA GLU A 63 -2.56 -7.76 -4.89
C GLU A 63 -3.54 -6.73 -5.48
N LEU A 64 -2.99 -5.74 -6.19
CA LEU A 64 -3.76 -4.66 -6.81
C LEU A 64 -3.49 -4.61 -8.32
N PRO A 65 -4.45 -5.04 -9.16
CA PRO A 65 -4.43 -4.76 -10.59
C PRO A 65 -4.61 -3.25 -10.78
N ILE A 66 -3.59 -2.60 -11.33
CA ILE A 66 -3.58 -1.14 -11.55
C ILE A 66 -3.92 -0.78 -12.98
N SER A 67 -4.30 -1.73 -13.83
CA SER A 67 -4.59 -1.49 -15.25
C SER A 67 -5.66 -0.42 -15.46
N GLU A 68 -6.52 -0.17 -14.48
CA GLU A 68 -7.55 0.87 -14.48
C GLU A 68 -7.72 1.47 -13.07
N ALA A 69 -8.38 2.63 -12.98
CA ALA A 69 -8.83 3.17 -11.69
C ALA A 69 -9.89 2.23 -11.09
N ALA A 70 -9.88 2.07 -9.77
CA ALA A 70 -10.78 1.17 -9.07
C ALA A 70 -11.08 1.68 -7.67
N THR A 71 -12.31 1.50 -7.21
CA THR A 71 -12.71 1.82 -5.82
C THR A 71 -13.44 0.62 -5.25
N THR A 72 -12.98 0.14 -4.10
CA THR A 72 -13.58 -0.96 -3.33
C THR A 72 -13.80 -0.51 -1.89
N GLU A 73 -14.34 -1.39 -1.04
CA GLU A 73 -14.41 -1.14 0.40
C GLU A 73 -13.03 -1.09 1.06
N GLN A 74 -11.98 -1.62 0.42
CA GLN A 74 -10.64 -1.77 1.00
C GLN A 74 -9.61 -0.79 0.42
N TYR A 75 -9.77 -0.35 -0.83
CA TYR A 75 -8.79 0.50 -1.50
C TYR A 75 -9.40 1.34 -2.63
N GLU A 76 -8.69 2.41 -2.99
CA GLU A 76 -8.96 3.24 -4.16
C GLU A 76 -7.68 3.43 -4.97
N ILE A 77 -7.77 3.27 -6.28
CA ILE A 77 -6.71 3.52 -7.27
C ILE A 77 -7.15 4.72 -8.10
N VAL A 78 -6.38 5.81 -7.99
CA VAL A 78 -6.56 7.05 -8.76
C VAL A 78 -5.38 7.19 -9.73
N ARG A 79 -5.66 7.46 -11.01
CA ARG A 79 -4.66 7.71 -12.05
C ARG A 79 -4.68 9.16 -12.53
#